data_AF-A0A934IEM1-F1
#
_entry.id   AF-A0A934IEM1-F1
#
_cell.length_a   1.000
_cell.length_b   1.000
_cell.length_c   1.000
_cell.angle_alpha   90.00
_cell.angle_beta   90.00
_cell.angle_gamma   90.00
#
_symmetry.space_group_name_H-M   'P 1'
#
loop_
_entity.id
_entity.type
_entity.pdbx_description
1 polymer ?
#
loop_
_entity_poly.entity_id
_entity_poly.type
_entity_poly.pdbx_seq_one_letter_code
_entity_poly.pdbx_strand_id
1 'polypeptide(L)'
;MLKRMKRILAPLVLLCAAAPALAQRFDAEAVCAATDIALAYDCVIRLSAGDAPVEGAVLEVKADMPEMPMAHNVRPVPAEAAEEPGSYRVPLQLEMDGRWTLRLEITDPRRDVVILHQDFPPKEAAEDAGGHTHGQ
;
A
#
# COMPACT_ATOMS: atom_id res chain seq x y z
N MET A 1 14.87 45.31 -61.20
CA MET A 1 14.28 43.96 -61.10
C MET A 1 13.97 43.65 -59.64
N LEU A 2 12.70 43.66 -59.23
CA LEU A 2 12.29 43.41 -57.84
C LEU A 2 11.58 42.06 -57.73
N LYS A 3 12.24 41.06 -57.16
CA LYS A 3 11.67 39.71 -56.97
C LYS A 3 10.92 39.70 -55.63
N ARG A 4 9.59 39.82 -55.66
CA ARG A 4 8.73 39.64 -54.47
C ARG A 4 8.81 38.19 -53.99
N MET A 5 9.55 37.93 -52.92
CA MET A 5 9.48 36.66 -52.19
C MET A 5 8.17 36.62 -51.41
N LYS A 6 7.24 35.78 -51.88
CA LYS A 6 6.06 35.36 -51.11
C LYS A 6 6.54 34.50 -49.94
N ARG A 7 6.58 35.06 -48.74
CA ARG A 7 6.76 34.29 -47.49
C ARG A 7 5.42 33.65 -47.17
N ILE A 8 5.26 32.38 -47.54
CA ILE A 8 4.12 31.56 -47.15
C ILE A 8 4.28 31.29 -45.66
N LEU A 9 3.46 31.92 -44.84
CA LEU A 9 3.39 31.69 -43.41
C LEU A 9 2.66 30.35 -43.20
N ALA A 10 3.39 29.29 -42.88
CA ALA A 10 2.80 28.00 -42.52
C ALA A 10 2.32 28.06 -41.06
N PRO A 11 1.08 27.62 -40.74
CA PRO A 11 0.62 27.57 -39.37
C PRO A 11 1.27 26.36 -38.67
N LEU A 12 2.00 26.63 -37.59
CA LEU A 12 2.51 25.60 -36.69
C LEU A 12 1.33 25.05 -35.88
N VAL A 13 0.78 23.91 -36.32
CA VAL A 13 -0.23 23.17 -35.56
C VAL A 13 0.46 22.56 -34.34
N LEU A 14 0.23 23.15 -33.16
CA LEU A 14 0.69 22.62 -31.88
C LEU A 14 -0.23 21.46 -31.49
N LEU A 15 0.19 20.24 -31.83
CA LEU A 15 -0.50 19.02 -31.45
C LEU A 15 -0.24 18.76 -29.95
N CYS A 16 -1.16 19.17 -29.07
CA CYS A 16 -1.13 18.77 -27.66
C CYS A 16 -1.36 17.26 -27.56
N ALA A 17 -0.28 16.49 -27.48
CA ALA A 17 -0.34 15.09 -27.11
C ALA A 17 -0.72 15.00 -25.62
N ALA A 18 -2.02 14.86 -25.33
CA ALA A 18 -2.46 14.40 -24.02
C ALA A 18 -1.98 12.94 -23.88
N ALA A 19 -0.83 12.74 -23.25
CA ALA A 19 -0.41 11.41 -22.87
C ALA A 19 -1.48 10.85 -21.91
N PRO A 20 -1.96 9.61 -22.10
CA PRO A 20 -2.80 8.99 -21.09
C PRO A 20 -1.97 8.93 -19.81
N ALA A 21 -2.45 9.55 -18.74
CA ALA A 21 -1.95 9.25 -17.41
C ALA A 21 -2.25 7.76 -17.19
N LEU A 22 -1.23 6.91 -17.32
CA LEU A 22 -1.31 5.56 -16.80
C LEU A 22 -1.63 5.73 -15.31
N ALA A 23 -2.86 5.38 -14.92
CA ALA A 23 -3.19 5.32 -13.51
C ALA A 23 -2.21 4.32 -12.89
N GLN A 24 -1.22 4.84 -12.18
CA GLN A 24 -0.23 4.03 -11.48
C GLN A 24 -1.02 3.13 -10.54
N ARG A 25 -0.68 1.84 -10.41
CA ARG A 25 -1.32 1.02 -9.36
C ARG A 25 -0.93 1.54 -7.99
N PHE A 26 -1.73 1.24 -6.99
CA PHE A 26 -1.24 1.42 -5.63
C PHE A 26 -0.24 0.32 -5.29
N ASP A 27 0.82 0.73 -4.62
CA ASP A 27 1.78 -0.14 -3.96
C ASP A 27 1.63 0.08 -2.45
N ALA A 28 1.91 -0.97 -1.67
CA ALA A 28 1.84 -0.88 -0.22
C ALA A 28 2.90 -1.72 0.46
N GLU A 29 3.31 -1.26 1.64
CA GLU A 29 4.12 -2.01 2.58
C GLU A 29 3.42 -2.01 3.94
N ALA A 30 3.53 -3.11 4.68
CA ALA A 30 2.97 -3.23 6.02
C ALA A 30 4.07 -3.57 7.02
N VAL A 31 4.18 -2.79 8.08
CA VAL A 31 4.99 -3.10 9.26
C VAL A 31 4.06 -3.34 10.42
N CYS A 32 4.12 -4.53 11.03
CA CYS A 32 3.24 -4.92 12.12
C CYS A 32 4.04 -5.21 13.38
N ALA A 33 3.69 -4.55 14.48
CA ALA A 33 4.27 -4.78 15.80
C ALA A 33 3.28 -5.58 16.67
N ALA A 34 3.78 -6.60 17.36
CA ALA A 34 2.99 -7.32 18.36
C ALA A 34 2.63 -6.39 19.52
N THR A 35 1.42 -6.55 20.05
CA THR A 35 0.97 -5.86 21.27
C THR A 35 1.11 -6.78 22.49
N ASP A 36 0.70 -6.28 23.67
CA ASP A 36 0.60 -7.11 24.88
C ASP A 36 -0.55 -8.12 24.84
N ILE A 37 -1.47 -7.99 23.87
CA ILE A 37 -2.58 -8.91 23.67
C ILE A 37 -2.14 -10.00 22.70
N ALA A 38 -2.35 -11.27 23.08
CA ALA A 38 -1.98 -12.41 22.25
C ALA A 38 -2.63 -12.31 20.86
N LEU A 39 -1.81 -12.50 19.82
CA LEU A 39 -2.20 -12.44 18.41
C LEU A 39 -2.78 -11.09 17.95
N ALA A 40 -2.65 -10.04 18.76
CA ALA A 40 -3.03 -8.69 18.37
C ALA A 40 -1.80 -7.88 17.96
N TYR A 41 -1.90 -7.21 16.83
CA TYR A 41 -0.82 -6.49 16.18
C TYR A 41 -1.29 -5.08 15.80
N ASP A 42 -0.42 -4.10 16.04
CA ASP A 42 -0.56 -2.76 15.48
C ASP A 42 0.22 -2.69 14.17
N CYS A 43 -0.50 -2.65 13.06
CA CYS A 43 0.09 -2.51 11.74
C CYS A 43 0.07 -1.05 11.27
N VAL A 44 1.16 -0.63 10.64
CA VAL A 44 1.25 0.60 9.85
C VAL A 44 1.43 0.22 8.39
N ILE A 45 0.47 0.64 7.57
CA ILE A 45 0.49 0.49 6.12
C ILE A 45 1.00 1.79 5.50
N ARG A 46 2.00 1.72 4.63
CA ARG A 46 2.42 2.83 3.78
C ARG A 46 1.87 2.60 2.39
N LEU A 47 1.01 3.50 1.91
CA LEU A 47 0.36 3.42 0.59
C LEU A 47 0.97 4.46 -0.35
N SER A 48 1.39 4.03 -1.54
CA SER A 48 1.96 4.90 -2.56
C SER A 48 1.35 4.66 -3.94
N ALA A 49 1.52 5.63 -4.84
CA ALA A 49 1.25 5.50 -6.27
C ALA A 49 2.50 5.93 -7.03
N GLY A 50 3.35 4.97 -7.39
CA GLY A 50 4.75 5.25 -7.72
C GLY A 50 5.49 5.77 -6.49
N ASP A 51 6.25 6.85 -6.66
CA ASP A 51 7.06 7.45 -5.57
C ASP A 51 6.27 8.41 -4.67
N ALA A 52 4.98 8.63 -4.93
CA ALA A 52 4.16 9.59 -4.18
C ALA A 52 3.31 8.89 -3.11
N PRO A 53 3.27 9.38 -1.86
CA PRO A 53 2.35 8.87 -0.84
C PRO A 53 0.90 9.16 -1.23
N VAL A 54 0.01 8.24 -0.88
CA VAL A 54 -1.43 8.38 -1.13
C VAL A 54 -2.11 8.78 0.16
N GLU A 55 -2.42 10.06 0.30
CA GLU A 55 -3.13 10.62 1.46
C GLU A 55 -4.64 10.54 1.31
N GLY A 56 -5.36 10.51 2.44
CA GLY A 56 -6.83 10.53 2.46
C GLY A 56 -7.49 9.28 1.87
N ALA A 57 -6.76 8.17 1.73
CA ALA A 57 -7.30 6.93 1.20
C ALA A 57 -8.29 6.32 2.20
N VAL A 58 -9.36 5.75 1.64
CA VAL A 58 -10.30 4.92 2.39
C VAL A 58 -10.02 3.47 2.05
N LEU A 59 -9.47 2.74 3.02
CA LEU A 59 -9.12 1.33 2.87
C LEU A 59 -9.50 0.49 4.08
N GLU A 60 -9.83 -0.77 3.79
CA GLU A 60 -10.02 -1.82 4.80
C GLU A 60 -9.02 -2.95 4.56
N VAL A 61 -8.62 -3.64 5.62
CA VAL A 61 -7.71 -4.78 5.58
C VAL A 61 -8.45 -6.05 5.96
N LYS A 62 -8.40 -7.03 5.08
CA LYS A 62 -8.83 -8.40 5.36
C LYS A 62 -7.61 -9.31 5.46
N ALA A 63 -7.53 -10.10 6.54
CA ALA A 63 -6.50 -11.12 6.69
C ALA A 63 -7.07 -12.52 6.45
N ASP A 64 -6.36 -13.34 5.67
CA ASP A 64 -6.71 -14.73 5.39
C ASP A 64 -5.45 -15.61 5.46
N MET A 65 -5.56 -16.78 6.07
CA MET A 65 -4.45 -17.73 6.20
C MET A 65 -4.45 -18.70 5.00
N PRO A 66 -3.46 -18.63 4.07
CA PRO A 66 -3.56 -19.32 2.78
C PRO A 66 -3.50 -20.85 2.86
N GLU A 67 -2.91 -21.40 3.92
CA GLU A 67 -2.78 -22.85 4.12
C GLU A 67 -4.11 -23.51 4.50
N MET A 68 -5.03 -22.76 5.11
CA MET A 68 -6.39 -23.19 5.43
C MET A 68 -7.40 -22.11 4.99
N PRO A 69 -7.62 -21.94 3.67
CA PRO A 69 -8.47 -20.88 3.15
C PRO A 69 -9.88 -20.93 3.74
N MET A 70 -10.41 -19.76 4.10
CA MET A 70 -11.74 -19.57 4.69
C MET A 70 -11.99 -20.19 6.08
N ALA A 71 -11.09 -21.01 6.62
CA ALA A 71 -11.21 -21.51 7.99
C ALA A 71 -10.78 -20.44 9.01
N HIS A 72 -9.83 -19.58 8.61
CA HIS A 72 -9.29 -18.49 9.41
C HIS A 72 -9.35 -17.20 8.60
N ASN A 73 -10.46 -16.47 8.73
CA ASN A 73 -10.63 -15.16 8.13
C ASN A 73 -10.96 -14.11 9.19
N VAL A 74 -10.19 -13.04 9.18
CA VAL A 74 -10.48 -11.91 10.06
C VAL A 74 -11.52 -11.02 9.38
N ARG A 75 -12.44 -10.46 10.15
CA ARG A 75 -13.37 -9.44 9.65
C ARG A 75 -12.56 -8.27 9.06
N PRO A 76 -13.02 -7.65 7.96
CA PRO A 76 -12.36 -6.44 7.45
C PRO A 76 -12.21 -5.40 8.55
N VAL A 77 -11.00 -4.86 8.70
CA VAL A 77 -10.68 -3.82 9.67
C VAL A 77 -10.43 -2.52 8.89
N PRO A 78 -11.20 -1.44 9.14
CA PRO A 78 -10.93 -0.15 8.52
C PRO A 78 -9.60 0.42 9.01
N ALA A 79 -8.85 1.02 8.10
CA ALA A 79 -7.60 1.69 8.44
C ALA A 79 -7.87 3.15 8.83
N GLU A 80 -7.11 3.65 9.80
CA GLU A 80 -7.15 5.04 10.23
C GLU A 80 -5.89 5.77 9.76
N ALA A 81 -6.00 7.04 9.36
CA ALA A 81 -4.82 7.82 8.99
C ALA A 81 -3.83 7.91 10.16
N ALA A 82 -2.55 7.70 9.88
CA ALA A 82 -1.46 7.87 10.84
C ALA A 82 -0.69 9.18 10.56
N GLU A 83 0.32 9.47 11.37
CA GLU A 83 1.01 10.77 11.36
C GLU A 83 1.79 11.03 10.06
N GLU A 84 2.38 10.00 9.45
CA GLU A 84 3.20 10.15 8.25
C GLU A 84 2.32 10.19 6.98
N PRO A 85 2.64 11.03 5.97
CA PRO A 85 1.88 11.09 4.72
C PRO A 85 1.77 9.72 4.05
N GLY A 86 0.53 9.34 3.70
CA GLY A 86 0.22 8.04 3.10
C GLY A 86 0.35 6.85 4.05
N SER A 87 0.48 7.08 5.36
CA SER A 87 0.49 6.02 6.37
C SER A 87 -0.88 5.82 7.01
N TYR A 88 -1.21 4.56 7.30
CA TYR A 88 -2.48 4.18 7.91
C TYR A 88 -2.27 3.12 8.98
N ARG A 89 -2.86 3.32 10.16
CA ARG A 89 -2.84 2.37 11.27
C ARG A 89 -4.00 1.39 11.15
N VAL A 90 -3.71 0.11 11.42
CA VAL A 90 -4.69 -0.98 11.42
C VAL A 90 -4.43 -1.90 12.60
N PRO A 91 -5.33 -1.96 13.60
CA PRO A 91 -5.25 -2.95 14.66
C PRO A 91 -5.77 -4.30 14.15
N LEU A 92 -4.91 -5.31 14.05
CA LEU A 92 -5.27 -6.65 13.61
C LEU A 92 -5.30 -7.61 14.79
N GLN A 93 -6.39 -8.35 14.95
CA GLN A 93 -6.48 -9.50 15.84
C GLN A 93 -6.52 -10.76 14.99
N LEU A 94 -5.43 -11.53 15.00
CA LEU A 94 -5.34 -12.80 14.28
C LEU A 94 -5.81 -13.95 15.17
N GLU A 95 -6.06 -15.10 14.53
CA GLU A 95 -6.52 -16.31 15.20
C GLU A 95 -5.39 -17.30 15.48
N MET A 96 -4.28 -17.20 14.75
CA MET A 96 -3.11 -18.09 14.83
C MET A 96 -1.83 -17.35 14.39
N ASP A 97 -0.68 -17.80 14.89
CA ASP A 97 0.62 -17.45 14.33
C ASP A 97 0.82 -18.11 12.95
N GLY A 98 1.76 -17.58 12.16
CA GLY A 98 2.11 -18.13 10.86
C GLY A 98 1.99 -17.13 9.72
N ARG A 99 1.85 -17.65 8.50
CA ARG A 99 1.81 -16.83 7.28
C ARG A 99 0.39 -16.42 6.93
N TRP A 100 0.18 -15.12 6.78
CA TRP A 100 -1.09 -14.53 6.42
C TRP A 100 -0.99 -13.72 5.14
N THR A 101 -2.11 -13.65 4.42
CA THR A 101 -2.30 -12.73 3.31
C THR A 101 -3.16 -11.56 3.79
N LEU A 102 -2.62 -10.36 3.69
CA LEU A 102 -3.36 -9.12 3.93
C LEU A 102 -3.86 -8.59 2.59
N ARG A 103 -5.18 -8.54 2.43
CA ARG A 103 -5.87 -7.93 1.31
C ARG A 103 -6.31 -6.53 1.72
N LEU A 104 -5.69 -5.52 1.12
CA LEU A 104 -6.02 -4.13 1.29
C LEU A 104 -7.04 -3.77 0.20
N GLU A 105 -8.26 -3.45 0.60
CA GLU A 105 -9.32 -3.03 -0.31
C GLU A 105 -9.45 -1.51 -0.24
N ILE A 106 -8.96 -0.81 -1.26
CA ILE A 106 -8.98 0.65 -1.35
C ILE A 106 -10.21 1.06 -2.16
N THR A 107 -10.95 2.05 -1.67
CA THR A 107 -12.17 2.57 -2.32
C THR A 107 -12.07 4.03 -2.75
N ASP A 108 -11.19 4.81 -2.12
CA ASP A 108 -10.89 6.21 -2.43
C ASP A 108 -9.37 6.43 -2.28
N PRO A 109 -8.68 7.24 -3.13
CA PRO A 109 -9.17 8.09 -4.22
C PRO A 109 -9.59 7.33 -5.49
N ARG A 110 -9.28 6.03 -5.56
CA ARG A 110 -9.74 5.12 -6.63
C ARG A 110 -9.83 3.70 -6.07
N ARG A 111 -10.67 2.88 -6.69
CA ARG A 111 -10.75 1.46 -6.34
C ARG A 111 -9.48 0.72 -6.76
N ASP A 112 -8.89 0.00 -5.84
CA ASP A 112 -7.77 -0.92 -6.08
C ASP A 112 -7.76 -2.01 -5.01
N VAL A 113 -7.02 -3.08 -5.27
CA VAL A 113 -6.76 -4.13 -4.29
C VAL A 113 -5.28 -4.45 -4.28
N VAL A 114 -4.64 -4.27 -3.13
CA VAL A 114 -3.23 -4.63 -2.91
C VAL A 114 -3.16 -5.86 -2.02
N ILE A 115 -2.32 -6.82 -2.39
CA ILE A 115 -2.15 -8.08 -1.67
C ILE A 115 -0.74 -8.12 -1.09
N LEU A 116 -0.64 -8.27 0.23
CA LEU A 116 0.62 -8.41 0.96
C LEU A 116 0.67 -9.78 1.63
N HIS A 117 1.87 -10.35 1.74
CA HIS A 117 2.10 -11.58 2.51
C HIS A 117 2.96 -11.25 3.71
N GLN A 118 2.48 -11.55 4.91
CA GLN A 118 3.15 -11.26 6.17
C GLN A 118 3.28 -12.54 6.99
N ASP A 119 4.45 -12.74 7.58
CA ASP A 119 4.66 -13.77 8.59
C ASP A 119 4.49 -13.14 9.99
N PHE A 120 3.62 -13.74 10.81
CA PHE A 120 3.34 -13.34 12.18
C PHE A 120 3.83 -14.45 13.13
N PRO A 121 5.12 -14.44 13.51
CA PRO A 121 5.69 -15.52 14.30
C PRO A 121 5.15 -15.50 15.75
N PRO A 122 5.28 -16.62 16.49
CA PRO A 122 5.03 -16.63 17.93
C PRO A 122 5.82 -15.52 18.64
N LYS A 123 5.26 -14.93 19.69
CA LYS A 123 5.86 -13.81 20.45
C LYS A 123 7.31 -14.10 20.87
N GLU A 124 7.58 -15.34 21.29
CA GLU A 124 8.91 -15.80 21.72
C GLU A 124 9.96 -15.73 20.59
N ALA A 125 9.56 -15.93 19.34
CA ALA A 125 10.43 -15.81 18.17
C ALA A 125 10.55 -14.35 17.66
N ALA A 126 9.53 -13.51 17.89
CA ALA A 126 9.56 -12.09 17.52
C ALA A 126 10.54 -11.28 18.38
N GLU A 127 10.71 -11.64 19.65
CA GLU A 127 11.64 -11.00 20.59
C GLU A 127 13.11 -11.32 20.26
N ASP A 128 13.41 -12.54 19.81
CA ASP A 128 14.77 -12.96 19.39
C ASP A 128 15.22 -12.27 18.09
N ALA A 129 14.31 -12.11 17.13
CA ALA A 129 14.59 -11.41 15.87
C ALA A 129 14.90 -9.91 16.05
N GLY A 130 14.38 -9.27 17.10
CA GLY A 130 14.69 -7.89 17.48
C GLY A 130 15.96 -7.74 18.33
N GLY A 131 16.47 -8.83 18.91
CA GLY A 131 17.61 -8.83 19.84
C GLY A 131 18.99 -8.89 19.19
N HIS A 132 19.11 -9.15 17.89
CA HIS A 132 20.41 -9.39 17.24
C HIS A 132 21.14 -8.13 16.74
N THR A 133 20.77 -6.93 17.20
CA THR A 133 21.46 -5.69 16.85
C THR A 133 22.16 -5.03 18.04
N HIS A 134 22.93 -5.77 18.85
CA HIS A 134 24.05 -5.21 19.62
C HIS A 134 25.10 -6.28 19.95
N GLY A 135 26.30 -6.13 19.36
CA GLY A 135 27.53 -6.73 19.89
C GLY A 135 28.31 -7.63 18.95
N GLN A 136 29.02 -7.03 17.97
CA GLN A 136 30.43 -7.35 17.68
C GLN A 136 31.06 -6.26 16.81
#